data_AF-A0A2V9IUM1-F1
#
_entry.id   AF-A0A2V9IUM1-F1
#
_cell.length_a   1.000
_cell.length_b   1.000
_cell.length_c   1.000
_cell.angle_alpha   90.00
_cell.angle_beta   90.00
_cell.angle_gamma   90.00
#
_symmetry.space_group_name_H-M   'P 1'
#
loop_
_entity.id
_entity.type
_entity.pdbx_description
1 polymer ?
#
loop_
_entity_poly.entity_id
_entity_poly.type
_entity_poly.pdbx_seq_one_letter_code
_entity_poly.pdbx_strand_id
1 'polypeptide(L)'
;MKEEGFSRVNLSFVIGHLPKRCLHPRRPVVNAFHCGFAAPGFLQVTEEPMLYPLPPQPDLPTSVAGQIAEDYERLKESWPSSLEDYILGRYRIDLTSEYGGIEIKNPFGKASGQLSLATHQVQKDAESGLGFVVLKTVIAQNESGSQSMQDWAIKETHMTVERIAGSNGQEGWTVTWKGRGWHESFASYLGFFAEALSAARDANTLVAPSCKYHLPMPGEKVWRTDEYAFTTAALLEVWKRHGPAQRPMPLEKDFSPTLAGSPRAAQMETIIEWLRSVPGLIRQAVEP
;
A
#
# COMPACT_ATOMS: atom_id res chain seq x y z
N MET A 1 35.89 9.24 -13.97
CA MET A 1 35.30 8.88 -12.67
C MET A 1 33.97 8.24 -12.96
N LYS A 2 33.76 7.01 -12.48
CA LYS A 2 32.51 6.26 -12.66
C LYS A 2 31.45 6.89 -11.76
N GLU A 3 30.27 7.19 -12.31
CA GLU A 3 29.08 7.47 -11.50
C GLU A 3 28.69 6.19 -10.77
N GLU A 4 28.86 6.18 -9.45
CA GLU A 4 28.33 5.12 -8.60
C GLU A 4 26.82 5.32 -8.50
N GLY A 5 26.06 4.42 -9.14
CA GLY A 5 24.62 4.34 -9.01
C GLY A 5 24.22 3.95 -7.60
N PHE A 6 23.73 4.90 -6.82
CA PHE A 6 23.13 4.65 -5.51
C PHE A 6 21.93 3.69 -5.66
N SER A 7 22.00 2.51 -5.06
CA SER A 7 20.84 1.64 -4.89
C SER A 7 19.93 2.24 -3.81
N ARG A 8 18.74 2.72 -4.18
CA ARG A 8 17.78 3.33 -3.25
C ARG A 8 16.49 2.51 -3.21
N VAL A 9 15.91 2.37 -2.02
CA VAL A 9 14.59 1.75 -1.78
C VAL A 9 13.64 2.83 -1.27
N ASN A 10 12.48 2.96 -1.90
CA ASN A 10 11.43 3.89 -1.49
C ASN A 10 10.33 3.15 -0.72
N LEU A 11 10.04 3.60 0.50
CA LEU A 11 9.14 2.93 1.43
C LEU A 11 7.76 3.57 1.42
N SER A 12 6.73 2.75 1.22
CA SER A 12 5.33 3.11 1.47
C SER A 12 4.81 2.32 2.68
N PHE A 13 4.06 3.00 3.57
CA PHE A 13 3.51 2.42 4.78
C PHE A 13 1.99 2.24 4.67
N VAL A 14 1.50 1.06 5.05
CA VAL A 14 0.06 0.81 5.22
C VAL A 14 -0.24 0.48 6.68
N ILE A 15 -1.12 1.28 7.29
CA ILE A 15 -1.62 1.12 8.66
C ILE A 15 -3.07 0.62 8.58
N GLY A 16 -3.35 -0.52 9.19
CA GLY A 16 -4.71 -1.07 9.28
C GLY A 16 -5.61 -0.33 10.28
N HIS A 17 -6.92 -0.46 10.07
CA HIS A 17 -8.07 0.15 10.77
C HIS A 17 -7.90 0.52 12.27
N LEU A 18 -8.27 1.75 12.65
CA LEU A 18 -8.39 2.23 14.05
C LEU A 18 -9.82 2.04 14.60
N PRO A 19 -10.03 1.59 15.85
CA PRO A 19 -11.36 1.40 16.43
C PRO A 19 -12.07 2.71 16.81
N LYS A 20 -13.39 2.79 16.57
CA LYS A 20 -14.26 3.94 16.85
C LYS A 20 -14.66 4.05 18.34
N ARG A 21 -14.56 5.23 18.97
CA ARG A 21 -15.32 5.61 20.19
C ARG A 21 -15.80 7.07 20.13
N CYS A 22 -16.94 7.33 20.81
CA CYS A 22 -17.90 8.43 20.67
C CYS A 22 -17.45 9.83 21.20
N LEU A 23 -18.05 10.90 20.65
CA LEU A 23 -17.66 12.32 20.80
C LEU A 23 -18.82 13.24 21.26
N HIS A 24 -18.51 14.40 21.87
CA HIS A 24 -19.36 15.60 22.03
C HIS A 24 -18.51 16.90 22.00
N PRO A 25 -19.02 18.06 21.50
CA PRO A 25 -18.19 19.02 20.76
C PRO A 25 -17.88 20.35 21.47
N ARG A 26 -16.76 21.01 21.09
CA ARG A 26 -16.64 22.47 20.79
C ARG A 26 -15.24 22.84 20.21
N ARG A 27 -15.21 23.83 19.30
CA ARG A 27 -14.14 24.36 18.40
C ARG A 27 -13.02 25.18 19.12
N PRO A 28 -11.99 25.83 18.46
CA PRO A 28 -11.48 25.76 17.05
C PRO A 28 -9.90 25.68 16.83
N VAL A 29 -9.50 25.13 15.66
CA VAL A 29 -8.50 25.58 14.62
C VAL A 29 -6.96 25.57 14.89
N VAL A 30 -6.15 24.89 14.03
CA VAL A 30 -5.19 25.38 12.97
C VAL A 30 -4.54 24.20 12.18
N ASN A 31 -4.29 24.41 10.87
CA ASN A 31 -3.81 23.50 9.81
C ASN A 31 -2.30 23.14 9.78
N ALA A 32 -2.03 22.02 9.05
CA ALA A 32 -0.86 21.67 8.22
C ALA A 32 0.42 21.10 8.89
N PHE A 33 0.81 19.87 8.50
CA PHE A 33 2.17 19.35 8.72
C PHE A 33 2.96 19.29 7.41
N HIS A 34 3.83 20.30 7.28
CA HIS A 34 5.09 20.23 6.54
C HIS A 34 6.13 19.65 7.52
N CYS A 35 6.79 18.54 7.17
CA CYS A 35 7.73 17.90 8.10
C CYS A 35 9.12 18.58 8.01
N GLY A 36 9.25 19.75 8.62
CA GLY A 36 10.52 20.31 9.07
C GLY A 36 10.78 19.85 10.50
N PHE A 37 11.98 19.33 10.76
CA PHE A 37 12.41 18.86 12.07
C PHE A 37 12.40 19.98 13.12
N ALA A 38 11.68 19.78 14.23
CA ALA A 38 11.85 20.51 15.48
C ALA A 38 11.86 19.54 16.67
N ALA A 39 12.66 19.88 17.69
CA ALA A 39 13.04 19.11 18.87
C ALA A 39 11.83 18.69 19.77
N PRO A 40 12.03 17.75 20.74
CA PRO A 40 10.93 16.99 21.34
C PRO A 40 10.19 17.81 22.40
N GLY A 41 9.16 18.53 21.97
CA GLY A 41 8.05 18.92 22.82
C GLY A 41 6.95 17.87 22.70
N PHE A 42 6.51 17.31 23.83
CA PHE A 42 5.33 16.43 23.90
C PHE A 42 4.12 17.17 23.31
N LEU A 43 3.78 16.92 22.04
CA LEU A 43 2.45 17.23 21.52
C LEU A 43 1.48 16.21 22.13
N GLN A 44 0.81 16.60 23.22
CA GLN A 44 -0.43 15.92 23.61
C GLN A 44 -1.44 16.18 22.49
N VAL A 45 -1.63 15.20 21.62
CA VAL A 45 -2.75 15.20 20.68
C VAL A 45 -4.01 14.90 21.49
N THR A 46 -4.64 15.96 22.02
CA THR A 46 -5.95 15.89 22.68
C THR A 46 -7.11 16.07 21.69
N GLU A 47 -6.83 16.07 20.38
CA GLU A 47 -7.86 16.23 19.36
C GLU A 47 -8.61 14.91 19.17
N GLU A 48 -9.87 14.92 19.57
CA GLU A 48 -10.87 13.99 19.07
C GLU A 48 -10.80 13.92 17.53
N PRO A 49 -10.71 12.73 16.90
CA PRO A 49 -10.65 12.64 15.45
C PRO A 49 -11.95 13.22 14.88
N MET A 50 -11.86 14.39 14.23
CA MET A 50 -12.96 14.94 13.46
C MET A 50 -13.31 13.92 12.38
N LEU A 51 -14.44 13.23 12.56
CA LEU A 51 -15.16 12.64 11.45
C LEU A 51 -15.52 13.81 10.54
N TYR A 52 -14.87 13.89 9.38
CA TYR A 52 -15.34 14.68 8.25
C TYR A 52 -16.29 13.77 7.46
N PRO A 53 -17.60 13.70 7.79
CA PRO A 53 -18.52 12.97 6.95
C PRO A 53 -18.49 13.59 5.56
N LEU A 54 -18.31 12.77 4.54
CA LEU A 54 -18.58 13.20 3.17
C LEU A 54 -20.04 13.68 3.10
N PRO A 55 -20.33 14.81 2.44
CA PRO A 55 -21.70 15.27 2.32
C PRO A 55 -22.55 14.21 1.60
N PRO A 56 -23.86 14.12 1.90
CA PRO A 56 -24.73 13.11 1.30
C PRO A 56 -24.89 13.30 -0.22
N GLN A 57 -24.59 14.49 -0.71
CA GLN A 57 -24.46 14.80 -2.13
C GLN A 57 -23.14 15.54 -2.36
N PRO A 58 -22.43 15.24 -3.46
CA PRO A 58 -21.22 15.97 -3.79
C PRO A 58 -21.58 17.43 -4.13
N ASP A 59 -20.83 18.37 -3.56
CA ASP A 59 -20.95 19.80 -3.89
C ASP A 59 -20.20 20.07 -5.20
N LEU A 60 -20.90 19.96 -6.32
CA LEU A 60 -20.35 20.09 -7.67
C LEU A 60 -21.18 21.07 -8.50
N PRO A 61 -20.55 21.88 -9.37
CA PRO A 61 -21.29 22.65 -10.38
C PRO A 61 -22.18 21.73 -11.23
N THR A 62 -23.40 22.16 -11.53
CA THR A 62 -24.39 21.37 -12.29
C THR A 62 -23.84 20.88 -13.64
N SER A 63 -23.00 21.68 -14.29
CA SER A 63 -22.32 21.30 -15.53
C SER A 63 -21.41 20.08 -15.32
N VAL A 64 -20.57 20.09 -14.28
CA VAL A 64 -19.66 18.97 -13.95
C VAL A 64 -20.45 17.73 -13.58
N ALA A 65 -21.52 17.87 -12.78
CA ALA A 65 -22.39 16.76 -12.42
C ALA A 65 -23.04 16.11 -13.66
N GLY A 66 -23.50 16.92 -14.62
CA GLY A 66 -24.03 16.42 -15.89
C GLY A 66 -22.97 15.68 -16.72
N GLN A 67 -21.75 16.21 -16.81
CA GLN A 67 -20.66 15.56 -17.53
C GLN A 67 -20.29 14.20 -16.94
N ILE A 68 -20.26 14.09 -15.60
CA ILE A 68 -19.98 12.82 -14.91
C ILE A 68 -21.10 11.81 -15.17
N ALA A 69 -22.36 12.22 -15.13
CA ALA A 69 -23.49 11.33 -15.40
C ALA A 69 -23.49 10.81 -16.85
N GLU A 70 -23.21 11.68 -17.83
CA GLU A 70 -23.03 11.30 -19.23
C GLU A 70 -21.88 10.31 -19.41
N ASP A 71 -20.75 10.58 -18.77
CA ASP A 71 -19.57 9.73 -18.86
C ASP A 71 -19.79 8.38 -18.17
N TYR A 72 -20.51 8.34 -17.05
CA TYR A 72 -20.89 7.08 -16.39
C TYR A 72 -21.68 6.18 -17.35
N GLU A 73 -22.71 6.72 -18.00
CA GLU A 73 -23.51 5.94 -18.95
C GLU A 73 -22.74 5.51 -20.19
N ARG A 74 -21.84 6.38 -20.69
CA ARG A 74 -21.04 6.10 -21.89
C ARG A 74 -19.90 5.11 -21.64
N LEU A 75 -19.24 5.18 -20.48
CA LEU A 75 -18.00 4.45 -20.20
C LEU A 75 -18.22 3.17 -19.38
N LYS A 76 -19.44 2.88 -18.92
CA LYS A 76 -19.74 1.67 -18.13
C LYS A 76 -19.36 0.35 -18.82
N GLU A 77 -19.37 0.31 -20.16
CA GLU A 77 -19.03 -0.88 -20.95
C GLU A 77 -17.61 -0.85 -21.53
N SER A 78 -17.02 0.34 -21.73
CA SER A 78 -15.73 0.49 -22.39
C SER A 78 -15.01 1.74 -21.90
N TRP A 79 -13.72 1.58 -21.57
CA TRP A 79 -12.88 2.63 -21.02
C TRP A 79 -12.07 3.33 -22.13
N PRO A 80 -11.75 4.63 -21.97
CA PRO A 80 -10.80 5.30 -22.85
C PRO A 80 -9.44 4.59 -22.85
N SER A 81 -8.73 4.60 -23.98
CA SER A 81 -7.41 3.98 -24.10
C SER A 81 -6.34 4.65 -23.23
N SER A 82 -6.49 5.95 -22.94
CA SER A 82 -5.77 6.64 -21.87
C SER A 82 -6.79 7.34 -20.98
N LEU A 83 -6.84 6.95 -19.72
CA LEU A 83 -7.68 7.59 -18.72
C LEU A 83 -7.17 8.99 -18.39
N GLU A 84 -5.86 9.16 -18.33
CA GLU A 84 -5.17 10.39 -17.97
C GLU A 84 -5.50 11.51 -18.96
N ASP A 85 -5.29 11.27 -20.25
CA ASP A 85 -5.58 12.24 -21.32
C ASP A 85 -7.08 12.58 -21.36
N TYR A 86 -7.92 11.56 -21.16
CA TYR A 86 -9.37 11.74 -21.12
C TYR A 86 -9.79 12.66 -19.98
N ILE A 87 -9.32 12.40 -18.76
CA ILE A 87 -9.67 13.19 -17.57
C ILE A 87 -9.07 14.61 -17.65
N LEU A 88 -7.84 14.75 -18.12
CA LEU A 88 -7.22 16.06 -18.33
C LEU A 88 -7.98 16.88 -19.39
N GLY A 89 -8.39 16.26 -20.50
CA GLY A 89 -9.15 16.92 -21.55
C GLY A 89 -10.57 17.31 -21.12
N ARG A 90 -11.28 16.38 -20.49
CA ARG A 90 -12.70 16.52 -20.12
C ARG A 90 -12.90 17.37 -18.88
N TYR A 91 -12.14 17.11 -17.83
CA TYR A 91 -12.32 17.69 -16.50
C TYR A 91 -11.24 18.70 -16.11
N ARG A 92 -10.17 18.85 -16.92
CA ARG A 92 -9.02 19.70 -16.60
C ARG A 92 -8.32 19.31 -15.30
N ILE A 93 -8.36 18.02 -14.98
CA ILE A 93 -7.70 17.43 -13.82
C ILE A 93 -6.50 16.63 -14.32
N ASP A 94 -5.32 17.01 -13.86
CA ASP A 94 -4.11 16.20 -14.04
C ASP A 94 -4.12 15.07 -13.00
N LEU A 95 -4.01 13.83 -13.47
CA LEU A 95 -3.96 12.64 -12.61
C LEU A 95 -2.54 12.25 -12.24
N THR A 96 -1.51 12.86 -12.83
CA THR A 96 -0.12 12.57 -12.49
C THR A 96 0.10 12.69 -10.99
N SER A 97 0.73 11.68 -10.40
CA SER A 97 0.86 11.57 -8.95
C SER A 97 2.15 10.85 -8.58
N GLU A 98 2.33 10.57 -7.29
CA GLU A 98 3.47 9.82 -6.77
C GLU A 98 3.02 8.70 -5.83
N TYR A 99 3.72 7.57 -5.88
CA TYR A 99 3.62 6.49 -4.90
C TYR A 99 5.00 6.24 -4.28
N GLY A 100 5.15 6.54 -2.99
CA GLY A 100 6.43 6.42 -2.29
C GLY A 100 7.52 7.31 -2.91
N GLY A 101 7.18 8.49 -3.45
CA GLY A 101 8.13 9.37 -4.14
C GLY A 101 8.56 8.87 -5.52
N ILE A 102 7.83 7.91 -6.11
CA ILE A 102 7.99 7.49 -7.50
C ILE A 102 6.80 8.00 -8.29
N GLU A 103 7.07 8.71 -9.38
CA GLU A 103 6.03 9.22 -10.28
C GLU A 103 5.20 8.07 -10.88
N ILE A 104 3.88 8.26 -10.89
CA ILE A 104 2.88 7.36 -11.46
C ILE A 104 1.89 8.16 -12.33
N LYS A 105 1.40 7.53 -13.39
CA LYS A 105 0.50 8.16 -14.37
C LYS A 105 -0.87 8.56 -13.79
N ASN A 106 -1.35 7.85 -12.77
CA ASN A 106 -2.60 8.14 -12.08
C ASN A 106 -2.58 7.57 -10.65
N PRO A 107 -3.40 8.08 -9.70
CA PRO A 107 -3.37 7.66 -8.30
C PRO A 107 -4.18 6.38 -8.04
N PHE A 108 -4.75 5.76 -9.07
CA PHE A 108 -5.56 4.56 -8.92
C PHE A 108 -4.67 3.34 -8.99
N GLY A 109 -4.75 2.48 -7.97
CA GLY A 109 -3.94 1.28 -7.94
C GLY A 109 -4.58 0.15 -7.15
N LYS A 110 -3.91 -1.00 -7.18
CA LYS A 110 -4.32 -2.18 -6.42
C LYS A 110 -3.50 -2.29 -5.14
N ALA A 111 -4.18 -2.51 -4.03
CA ALA A 111 -3.54 -2.84 -2.76
C ALA A 111 -3.08 -4.31 -2.70
N SER A 112 -2.12 -4.62 -1.82
CA SER A 112 -1.70 -5.99 -1.52
C SER A 112 -2.88 -6.85 -1.06
N GLY A 113 -3.11 -7.99 -1.71
CA GLY A 113 -4.26 -8.82 -1.36
C GLY A 113 -4.52 -10.00 -2.28
N GLN A 114 -5.73 -10.57 -2.18
CA GLN A 114 -6.14 -11.73 -2.99
C GLN A 114 -6.28 -11.43 -4.49
N LEU A 115 -6.17 -10.16 -4.89
CA LEU A 115 -6.26 -9.71 -6.27
C LEU A 115 -4.88 -9.28 -6.83
N SER A 116 -3.79 -9.57 -6.13
CA SER A 116 -2.42 -9.24 -6.56
C SER A 116 -1.40 -10.36 -6.28
N LEU A 117 -1.80 -11.62 -6.46
CA LEU A 117 -0.97 -12.81 -6.20
C LEU A 117 -0.68 -13.67 -7.43
N ALA A 118 -1.09 -13.24 -8.63
CA ALA A 118 -0.82 -13.96 -9.87
C ALA A 118 -0.54 -13.02 -11.04
N THR A 119 0.34 -13.43 -11.95
CA THR A 119 0.80 -12.61 -13.09
C THR A 119 -0.36 -12.12 -13.96
N HIS A 120 -1.34 -12.98 -14.26
CA HIS A 120 -2.52 -12.60 -15.05
C HIS A 120 -3.38 -11.51 -14.38
N GLN A 121 -3.37 -11.41 -13.04
CA GLN A 121 -4.08 -10.34 -12.32
C GLN A 121 -3.37 -9.00 -12.54
N VAL A 122 -2.03 -8.99 -12.40
CA VAL A 122 -1.20 -7.81 -12.64
C VAL A 122 -1.31 -7.35 -14.08
N GLN A 123 -1.28 -8.29 -15.04
CA GLN A 123 -1.46 -7.99 -16.46
C GLN A 123 -2.81 -7.32 -16.71
N LYS A 124 -3.91 -7.89 -16.20
CA LYS A 124 -5.24 -7.31 -16.35
C LYS A 124 -5.35 -5.93 -15.71
N ASP A 125 -4.75 -5.73 -14.55
CA ASP A 125 -4.73 -4.44 -13.85
C ASP A 125 -3.95 -3.38 -14.65
N ALA A 126 -2.82 -3.77 -15.26
CA ALA A 126 -2.01 -2.91 -16.12
C ALA A 126 -2.77 -2.55 -17.41
N GLU A 127 -3.40 -3.52 -18.08
CA GLU A 127 -4.26 -3.33 -19.26
C GLU A 127 -5.49 -2.46 -18.95
N SER A 128 -5.99 -2.53 -17.71
CA SER A 128 -7.09 -1.67 -17.25
C SER A 128 -6.64 -0.24 -16.92
N GLY A 129 -5.35 0.07 -17.08
CA GLY A 129 -4.82 1.42 -16.91
C GLY A 129 -4.46 1.82 -15.48
N LEU A 130 -4.34 0.89 -14.52
CA LEU A 130 -3.94 1.27 -13.16
C LEU A 130 -2.55 1.92 -13.13
N GLY A 131 -2.38 2.93 -12.29
CA GLY A 131 -1.10 3.61 -12.08
C GLY A 131 -0.10 2.76 -11.29
N PHE A 132 -0.59 1.92 -10.36
CA PHE A 132 0.26 1.01 -9.59
C PHE A 132 -0.45 -0.26 -9.11
N VAL A 133 0.33 -1.30 -8.80
CA VAL A 133 -0.12 -2.55 -8.19
C VAL A 133 0.85 -2.92 -7.07
N VAL A 134 0.32 -3.12 -5.87
CA VAL A 134 1.06 -3.68 -4.75
C VAL A 134 0.81 -5.19 -4.70
N LEU A 135 1.88 -5.97 -4.81
CA LEU A 135 1.82 -7.42 -4.80
C LEU A 135 1.46 -7.96 -3.42
N LYS A 136 0.88 -9.15 -3.40
CA LYS A 136 0.61 -9.91 -2.20
C LYS A 136 1.82 -9.93 -1.26
N THR A 137 1.58 -9.69 0.02
CA THR A 137 2.64 -9.62 1.04
C THR A 137 3.42 -10.93 1.15
N VAL A 138 4.72 -10.92 0.88
CA VAL A 138 5.63 -12.03 1.20
C VAL A 138 6.11 -11.97 2.64
N ILE A 139 6.32 -13.14 3.27
CA ILE A 139 6.89 -13.21 4.62
C ILE A 139 8.42 -13.27 4.50
N ALA A 140 9.12 -12.33 5.14
CA ALA A 140 10.57 -12.28 5.11
C ALA A 140 11.16 -13.56 5.71
N GLN A 141 12.23 -14.03 5.08
CA GLN A 141 13.01 -15.17 5.54
C GLN A 141 14.49 -14.83 5.56
N ASN A 142 15.26 -15.60 6.32
CA ASN A 142 16.73 -15.58 6.24
C ASN A 142 17.24 -16.59 5.20
N GLU A 143 18.57 -16.72 5.11
CA GLU A 143 19.24 -17.60 4.13
C GLU A 143 18.90 -19.09 4.32
N SER A 144 18.64 -19.53 5.56
CA SER A 144 18.19 -20.91 5.82
C SER A 144 16.70 -21.14 5.53
N GLY A 145 15.97 -20.11 5.07
CA GLY A 145 14.54 -20.17 4.81
C GLY A 145 13.66 -20.07 6.07
N SER A 146 14.23 -19.70 7.21
CA SER A 146 13.48 -19.51 8.45
C SER A 146 12.71 -18.18 8.41
N GLN A 147 11.46 -18.22 8.88
CA GLN A 147 10.55 -17.08 8.90
C GLN A 147 10.01 -16.87 10.32
N SER A 148 10.41 -15.80 10.99
CA SER A 148 9.89 -15.44 12.31
C SER A 148 8.39 -15.16 12.34
N MET A 149 7.83 -14.74 11.19
CA MET A 149 6.42 -14.41 11.02
C MET A 149 5.66 -15.48 10.20
N GLN A 150 6.12 -16.75 10.20
CA GLN A 150 5.58 -17.86 9.40
C GLN A 150 4.07 -18.12 9.58
N ASP A 151 3.49 -17.76 10.73
CA ASP A 151 2.03 -17.88 10.98
C ASP A 151 1.20 -17.00 10.02
N TRP A 152 1.86 -16.10 9.28
CA TRP A 152 1.27 -15.30 8.21
C TRP A 152 1.46 -15.90 6.82
N ALA A 153 2.20 -16.98 6.64
CA ALA A 153 2.40 -17.68 5.37
C ALA A 153 1.41 -18.83 5.18
N ILE A 154 0.11 -18.58 5.44
CA ILE A 154 -0.92 -19.61 5.40
C ILE A 154 -1.80 -19.44 4.15
N LYS A 155 -2.13 -20.55 3.51
CA LYS A 155 -3.16 -20.61 2.46
C LYS A 155 -4.56 -20.44 3.07
N GLU A 156 -4.87 -19.20 3.47
CA GLU A 156 -6.21 -18.84 3.94
C GLU A 156 -6.82 -17.83 2.96
N THR A 157 -7.91 -18.25 2.33
CA THR A 157 -8.73 -17.40 1.46
C THR A 157 -10.18 -17.58 1.85
N HIS A 158 -10.68 -16.72 2.73
CA HIS A 158 -12.10 -16.70 3.06
C HIS A 158 -12.70 -15.36 2.65
N MET A 159 -13.68 -15.42 1.75
CA MET A 159 -14.46 -14.26 1.33
C MET A 159 -15.84 -14.38 1.96
N THR A 160 -16.26 -13.32 2.64
CA THR A 160 -17.63 -13.16 3.10
C THR A 160 -18.25 -12.00 2.34
N VAL A 161 -19.41 -12.23 1.74
CA VAL A 161 -20.17 -11.20 1.02
C VAL A 161 -21.48 -11.00 1.78
N GLU A 162 -21.70 -9.79 2.26
CA GLU A 162 -22.84 -9.44 3.10
C GLU A 162 -23.62 -8.31 2.43
N ARG A 163 -24.96 -8.42 2.44
CA ARG A 163 -25.81 -7.30 2.03
C ARG A 163 -25.74 -6.21 3.09
N ILE A 164 -25.62 -4.97 2.65
CA ILE A 164 -25.72 -3.78 3.49
C ILE A 164 -26.76 -2.82 2.90
N ALA A 165 -27.29 -1.95 3.74
CA ALA A 165 -28.13 -0.85 3.30
C ALA A 165 -27.47 0.48 3.67
N GLY A 166 -27.40 1.40 2.71
CA GLY A 166 -26.99 2.78 2.97
C GLY A 166 -28.03 3.50 3.82
N SER A 167 -27.66 4.65 4.40
CA SER A 167 -28.59 5.51 5.14
C SER A 167 -29.75 6.04 4.29
N ASN A 168 -29.61 6.00 2.96
CA ASN A 168 -30.63 6.33 1.97
C ASN A 168 -31.51 5.12 1.56
N GLY A 169 -31.35 3.96 2.19
CA GLY A 169 -32.10 2.73 1.90
C GLY A 169 -31.63 1.97 0.66
N GLN A 170 -30.60 2.43 -0.06
CA GLN A 170 -30.06 1.70 -1.20
C GLN A 170 -29.31 0.45 -0.73
N GLU A 171 -29.58 -0.68 -1.36
CA GLU A 171 -28.86 -1.92 -1.11
C GLU A 171 -27.46 -1.87 -1.73
N GLY A 172 -26.50 -2.43 -1.01
CA GLY A 172 -25.14 -2.64 -1.47
C GLY A 172 -24.58 -3.93 -0.90
N TRP A 173 -23.29 -4.13 -1.13
CA TRP A 173 -22.56 -5.31 -0.67
C TRP A 173 -21.30 -4.88 0.06
N THR A 174 -21.05 -5.50 1.22
CA THR A 174 -19.74 -5.50 1.85
C THR A 174 -19.06 -6.81 1.51
N VAL A 175 -17.83 -6.73 0.99
CA VAL A 175 -16.99 -7.90 0.77
C VAL A 175 -15.85 -7.86 1.78
N THR A 176 -15.85 -8.83 2.70
CA THR A 176 -14.78 -9.01 3.68
C THR A 176 -13.87 -10.15 3.24
N TRP A 177 -12.59 -9.84 3.07
CA TRP A 177 -11.56 -10.82 2.77
C TRP A 177 -10.73 -11.13 4.01
N LYS A 178 -10.77 -12.37 4.47
CA LYS A 178 -9.79 -12.90 5.41
C LYS A 178 -8.71 -13.61 4.60
N GLY A 179 -7.61 -12.90 4.41
CA GLY A 179 -6.39 -13.44 3.82
C GLY A 179 -5.24 -13.46 4.81
N ARG A 180 -4.22 -14.26 4.53
CA ARG A 180 -2.87 -14.13 5.09
C ARG A 180 -1.88 -13.72 3.99
N GLY A 181 -0.59 -13.71 4.27
CA GLY A 181 0.46 -13.41 3.30
C GLY A 181 0.61 -14.50 2.21
N TRP A 182 1.66 -14.36 1.42
CA TRP A 182 2.12 -15.34 0.45
C TRP A 182 2.46 -16.65 1.16
N HIS A 183 1.96 -17.76 0.63
CA HIS A 183 2.05 -19.08 1.26
C HIS A 183 2.96 -20.05 0.50
N GLU A 184 3.37 -19.71 -0.73
CA GLU A 184 4.32 -20.53 -1.48
C GLU A 184 5.77 -20.18 -1.08
N SER A 185 6.74 -20.81 -1.73
CA SER A 185 8.15 -20.54 -1.45
C SER A 185 8.54 -19.09 -1.79
N PHE A 186 9.60 -18.59 -1.14
CA PHE A 186 10.16 -17.29 -1.47
C PHE A 186 10.72 -17.26 -2.90
N ALA A 187 11.30 -18.37 -3.38
CA ALA A 187 11.73 -18.48 -4.78
C ALA A 187 10.56 -18.32 -5.77
N SER A 188 9.39 -18.90 -5.47
CA SER A 188 8.16 -18.71 -6.25
C SER A 188 7.75 -17.23 -6.26
N TYR A 189 7.82 -16.55 -5.09
CA TYR A 189 7.54 -15.12 -5.00
C TYR A 189 8.48 -14.27 -5.85
N LEU A 190 9.79 -14.56 -5.85
CA LEU A 190 10.76 -13.83 -6.66
C LEU A 190 10.50 -14.00 -8.16
N GLY A 191 10.13 -15.22 -8.59
CA GLY A 191 9.69 -15.50 -9.95
C GLY A 191 8.44 -14.70 -10.32
N PHE A 192 7.42 -14.75 -9.47
CA PHE A 192 6.20 -13.96 -9.64
C PHE A 192 6.49 -12.46 -9.70
N PHE A 193 7.38 -11.93 -8.86
CA PHE A 193 7.73 -10.51 -8.89
C PHE A 193 8.39 -10.12 -10.22
N ALA A 194 9.31 -10.93 -10.75
CA ALA A 194 9.92 -10.71 -12.05
C ALA A 194 8.88 -10.72 -13.18
N GLU A 195 7.96 -11.68 -13.17
CA GLU A 195 6.87 -11.78 -14.15
C GLU A 195 5.91 -10.58 -14.07
N ALA A 196 5.55 -10.15 -12.86
CA ALA A 196 4.70 -8.98 -12.64
C ALA A 196 5.33 -7.69 -13.19
N LEU A 197 6.63 -7.48 -12.96
CA LEU A 197 7.37 -6.36 -13.54
C LEU A 197 7.35 -6.38 -15.07
N SER A 198 7.47 -7.57 -15.68
CA SER A 198 7.37 -7.72 -17.13
C SER A 198 5.97 -7.41 -17.64
N ALA A 199 4.93 -7.92 -16.98
CA ALA A 199 3.53 -7.76 -17.40
C ALA A 199 3.05 -6.29 -17.33
N ALA A 200 3.61 -5.49 -16.42
CA ALA A 200 3.21 -4.11 -16.19
C ALA A 200 4.02 -3.07 -16.99
N ARG A 201 5.09 -3.51 -17.67
CA ARG A 201 6.09 -2.63 -18.30
C ARG A 201 5.50 -1.71 -19.36
N ASP A 202 4.81 -2.29 -20.35
CA ASP A 202 4.33 -1.54 -21.51
C ASP A 202 3.20 -0.57 -21.15
N ALA A 203 2.44 -0.89 -20.10
CA ALA A 203 1.39 -0.02 -19.57
C ALA A 203 1.91 1.09 -18.64
N ASN A 204 3.22 1.13 -18.34
CA ASN A 204 3.83 2.04 -17.37
C ASN A 204 3.11 1.99 -16.00
N THR A 205 2.75 0.78 -15.55
CA THR A 205 2.14 0.53 -14.24
C THR A 205 3.24 0.19 -13.23
N LEU A 206 3.32 0.93 -12.13
CA LEU A 206 4.31 0.67 -11.07
C LEU A 206 3.96 -0.62 -10.32
N VAL A 207 4.91 -1.54 -10.17
CA VAL A 207 4.73 -2.76 -9.35
C VAL A 207 5.57 -2.63 -8.08
N ALA A 208 4.92 -2.77 -6.93
CA ALA A 208 5.57 -2.73 -5.63
C ALA A 208 5.43 -4.09 -4.92
N PRO A 209 6.53 -4.78 -4.54
CA PRO A 209 6.44 -5.91 -3.62
C PRO A 209 5.97 -5.42 -2.25
N SER A 210 5.13 -6.23 -1.60
CA SER A 210 4.79 -6.04 -0.19
C SER A 210 5.48 -7.10 0.65
N CYS A 211 6.05 -6.71 1.78
CA CYS A 211 6.80 -7.61 2.63
C CYS A 211 6.47 -7.45 4.12
N LYS A 212 6.36 -8.58 4.80
CA LYS A 212 6.26 -8.67 6.26
C LYS A 212 7.55 -9.19 6.84
N TYR A 213 8.35 -8.26 7.36
CA TYR A 213 9.52 -8.56 8.16
C TYR A 213 9.15 -8.91 9.61
N HIS A 214 10.11 -9.48 10.33
CA HIS A 214 10.07 -9.65 11.78
C HIS A 214 9.56 -8.40 12.49
N LEU A 215 8.74 -8.58 13.52
CA LEU A 215 8.30 -7.50 14.41
C LEU A 215 8.43 -8.04 15.84
N PRO A 216 9.43 -7.58 16.61
CA PRO A 216 9.67 -8.10 17.95
C PRO A 216 8.43 -7.96 18.83
N MET A 217 8.11 -9.01 19.58
CA MET A 217 7.04 -8.98 20.58
C MET A 217 7.43 -8.11 21.78
N PRO A 218 6.49 -7.63 22.62
CA PRO A 218 6.84 -6.96 23.86
C PRO A 218 7.79 -7.81 24.70
N GLY A 219 8.90 -7.21 25.12
CA GLY A 219 9.95 -7.87 25.88
C GLY A 219 10.98 -8.64 25.03
N GLU A 220 10.73 -8.84 23.74
CA GLU A 220 11.74 -9.32 22.80
C GLU A 220 12.71 -8.18 22.46
N LYS A 221 13.99 -8.38 22.76
CA LYS A 221 15.03 -7.36 22.57
C LYS A 221 15.83 -7.53 21.27
N VAL A 222 15.64 -8.65 20.58
CA VAL A 222 16.46 -9.05 19.44
C VAL A 222 15.67 -8.86 18.15
N TRP A 223 16.28 -8.16 17.20
CA TRP A 223 15.76 -8.06 15.84
C TRP A 223 16.35 -9.18 14.98
N ARG A 224 15.51 -9.88 14.21
CA ARG A 224 15.95 -10.86 13.20
C ARG A 224 16.47 -10.15 11.95
N THR A 225 17.57 -9.41 12.09
CA THR A 225 18.13 -8.56 11.04
C THR A 225 18.58 -9.34 9.80
N ASP A 226 18.88 -10.62 9.96
CA ASP A 226 19.17 -11.56 8.89
C ASP A 226 17.98 -11.75 7.93
N GLU A 227 16.75 -11.78 8.44
CA GLU A 227 15.54 -11.82 7.58
C GLU A 227 15.40 -10.55 6.74
N TYR A 228 15.74 -9.39 7.31
CA TYR A 228 15.74 -8.11 6.58
C TYR A 228 16.78 -8.13 5.47
N ALA A 229 18.04 -8.40 5.83
CA ALA A 229 19.15 -8.43 4.90
C ALA A 229 18.88 -9.35 3.70
N PHE A 230 18.57 -10.62 3.98
CA PHE A 230 18.39 -11.63 2.93
C PHE A 230 17.20 -11.31 2.01
N THR A 231 16.04 -11.01 2.59
CA THR A 231 14.81 -10.77 1.81
C THR A 231 14.91 -9.49 0.99
N THR A 232 15.36 -8.37 1.59
CA THR A 232 15.45 -7.10 0.87
C THR A 232 16.49 -7.17 -0.25
N ALA A 233 17.65 -7.80 -0.02
CA ALA A 233 18.66 -7.98 -1.06
C ALA A 233 18.15 -8.81 -2.24
N ALA A 234 17.44 -9.91 -1.98
CA ALA A 234 16.89 -10.76 -3.04
C ALA A 234 15.80 -10.05 -3.86
N LEU A 235 14.91 -9.29 -3.21
CA LEU A 235 13.92 -8.46 -3.91
C LEU A 235 14.59 -7.37 -4.77
N LEU A 236 15.60 -6.70 -4.21
CA LEU A 236 16.35 -5.66 -4.93
C LEU A 236 17.08 -6.24 -6.15
N GLU A 237 17.60 -7.46 -6.06
CA GLU A 237 18.24 -8.12 -7.19
C GLU A 237 17.26 -8.39 -8.34
N VAL A 238 16.03 -8.83 -8.04
CA VAL A 238 14.97 -8.94 -9.05
C VAL A 238 14.66 -7.57 -9.66
N TRP A 239 14.53 -6.53 -8.84
CA TRP A 239 14.30 -5.16 -9.33
C TRP A 239 15.44 -4.65 -10.23
N LYS A 240 16.70 -4.89 -9.87
CA LYS A 240 17.85 -4.49 -10.70
C LYS A 240 17.85 -5.14 -12.07
N ARG A 241 17.39 -6.39 -12.15
CA ARG A 241 17.34 -7.16 -13.41
C ARG A 241 16.13 -6.84 -14.27
N HIS A 242 14.96 -6.65 -13.65
CA HIS A 242 13.68 -6.60 -14.35
C HIS A 242 12.95 -5.27 -14.24
N GLY A 243 13.24 -4.47 -13.21
CA GLY A 243 12.62 -3.17 -12.98
C GLY A 243 13.12 -2.08 -13.94
N PRO A 244 12.48 -0.90 -13.93
CA PRO A 244 12.94 0.24 -14.70
C PRO A 244 14.33 0.70 -14.25
N ALA A 245 15.24 0.90 -15.21
CA ALA A 245 16.58 1.42 -14.93
C ALA A 245 16.50 2.78 -14.21
N GLN A 246 17.44 3.02 -13.29
CA GLN A 246 17.59 4.28 -12.55
C GLN A 246 16.41 4.67 -11.65
N ARG A 247 15.37 3.83 -11.50
CA ARG A 247 14.31 4.03 -10.50
C ARG A 247 14.63 3.27 -9.21
N PRO A 248 14.40 3.86 -8.03
CA PRO A 248 14.48 3.14 -6.77
C PRO A 248 13.44 2.02 -6.71
N MET A 249 13.75 0.92 -6.04
CA MET A 249 12.76 -0.14 -5.83
C MET A 249 11.68 0.36 -4.85
N PRO A 250 10.40 0.40 -5.22
CA PRO A 250 9.33 0.59 -4.25
C PRO A 250 9.25 -0.64 -3.35
N LEU A 251 8.90 -0.45 -2.08
CA LEU A 251 8.63 -1.54 -1.16
C LEU A 251 7.51 -1.14 -0.19
N GLU A 252 6.46 -1.94 -0.12
CA GLU A 252 5.47 -1.82 0.95
C GLU A 252 5.90 -2.65 2.16
N LYS A 253 5.96 -2.00 3.34
CA LYS A 253 6.10 -2.71 4.61
C LYS A 253 4.72 -2.99 5.21
N ASP A 254 4.38 -4.25 5.34
CA ASP A 254 3.11 -4.68 5.92
C ASP A 254 3.20 -4.87 7.45
N PHE A 255 2.51 -4.00 8.21
CA PHE A 255 2.35 -4.06 9.68
C PHE A 255 1.01 -4.69 10.15
N SER A 256 0.19 -5.25 9.26
CA SER A 256 -1.16 -5.76 9.57
C SER A 256 -1.33 -6.78 10.73
N PRO A 257 -0.35 -7.61 11.13
CA PRO A 257 -0.50 -8.55 12.24
C PRO A 257 -0.79 -7.90 13.56
N THR A 258 -0.44 -6.63 13.67
CA THR A 258 -0.39 -5.95 14.95
C THR A 258 -1.55 -4.98 15.13
N LEU A 259 -2.41 -4.79 14.12
CA LEU A 259 -3.47 -3.76 14.16
C LEU A 259 -4.89 -4.31 13.98
N ALA A 260 -5.06 -5.47 13.33
CA ALA A 260 -6.38 -6.06 13.12
C ALA A 260 -6.85 -6.87 14.35
N GLY A 261 -7.27 -6.18 15.41
CA GLY A 261 -8.00 -6.79 16.54
C GLY A 261 -7.17 -7.67 17.49
N SER A 262 -5.86 -7.79 17.29
CA SER A 262 -4.93 -8.40 18.25
C SER A 262 -4.73 -7.49 19.47
N PRO A 263 -4.51 -8.00 20.70
CA PRO A 263 -4.02 -7.20 21.83
C PRO A 263 -2.76 -6.39 21.51
N ARG A 264 -2.01 -6.78 20.46
CA ARG A 264 -0.86 -6.06 19.91
C ARG A 264 -1.21 -4.63 19.46
N ALA A 265 -2.45 -4.36 19.04
CA ALA A 265 -2.88 -3.02 18.62
C ALA A 265 -2.93 -2.03 19.78
N ALA A 266 -3.00 -2.53 21.02
CA ALA A 266 -2.98 -1.71 22.23
C ALA A 266 -1.55 -1.39 22.70
N GLN A 267 -0.52 -1.92 22.06
CA GLN A 267 0.89 -1.77 22.47
C GLN A 267 1.55 -0.60 21.74
N MET A 268 1.07 0.61 22.05
CA MET A 268 1.48 1.85 21.36
C MET A 268 3.00 2.04 21.34
N GLU A 269 3.69 1.80 22.45
CA GLU A 269 5.14 1.96 22.54
C GLU A 269 5.89 1.04 21.57
N THR A 270 5.50 -0.24 21.52
CA THR A 270 6.07 -1.22 20.60
C THR A 270 5.79 -0.85 19.14
N ILE A 271 4.58 -0.38 18.83
CA ILE A 271 4.23 0.09 17.47
C ILE A 271 5.11 1.28 17.05
N ILE A 272 5.28 2.26 17.94
CA ILE A 272 6.14 3.42 17.68
C ILE A 272 7.59 2.98 17.47
N GLU A 273 8.09 2.02 18.27
CA GLU A 273 9.43 1.45 18.08
C GLU A 273 9.57 0.80 16.71
N TRP A 274 8.60 -0.01 16.29
CA TRP A 274 8.63 -0.61 14.95
C TRP A 274 8.66 0.43 13.84
N LEU A 275 7.82 1.47 13.92
CA LEU A 275 7.78 2.54 12.93
C LEU A 275 9.10 3.32 12.86
N ARG A 276 9.84 3.42 13.96
CA ARG A 276 11.17 4.06 14.01
C ARG A 276 12.28 3.17 13.47
N SER A 277 12.29 1.90 13.85
CA SER A 277 13.42 0.99 13.59
C SER A 277 13.36 0.31 12.23
N VAL A 278 12.18 -0.16 11.82
CA VAL A 278 12.01 -0.98 10.60
C VAL A 278 12.50 -0.27 9.33
N PRO A 279 12.19 1.03 9.09
CA PRO A 279 12.69 1.72 7.89
C PRO A 279 14.22 1.82 7.84
N GLY A 280 14.88 1.90 9.00
CA GLY A 280 16.33 1.89 9.10
C GLY A 280 16.90 0.53 8.75
N LEU A 281 16.34 -0.54 9.32
CA LEU A 281 16.78 -1.92 9.06
C LEU A 281 16.65 -2.32 7.59
N ILE A 282 15.56 -1.93 6.93
CA ILE A 282 15.36 -2.20 5.50
C ILE A 282 16.38 -1.44 4.64
N ARG A 283 16.71 -0.20 4.99
CA ARG A 283 17.71 0.58 4.23
C ARG A 283 19.11 0.01 4.42
N GLN A 284 19.50 -0.29 5.65
CA GLN A 284 20.79 -0.91 5.98
C GLN A 284 20.97 -2.28 5.32
N ALA A 285 19.87 -3.02 5.09
CA ALA A 285 19.92 -4.32 4.40
C ALA A 285 20.45 -4.24 2.95
N VAL A 286 20.49 -3.05 2.35
CA VAL A 286 20.92 -2.84 0.96
C VAL A 286 21.95 -1.72 0.80
N GLU A 287 22.44 -1.18 1.92
CA GLU A 287 23.58 -0.26 1.93
C GLU A 287 24.90 -1.07 1.75
N PRO A 288 25.87 -0.58 0.97
CA PRO A 288 27.16 -1.26 0.74
C PRO A 288 28.01 -1.46 1.99
#